data_AF-A0A1H8I829-F1
#
_entry.id   AF-A0A1H8I829-F1
#
_cell.length_a   1.000
_cell.length_b   1.000
_cell.length_c   1.000
_cell.angle_alpha   90.00
_cell.angle_beta   90.00
_cell.angle_gamma   90.00
#
_symmetry.space_group_name_H-M   'P 1'
#
loop_
_entity.id
_entity.type
_entity.pdbx_description
1 polymer ?
#
loop_
_entity_poly.entity_id
_entity_poly.type
_entity_poly.pdbx_seq_one_letter_code
_entity_poly.pdbx_strand_id
1 'polypeptide(L)'
;MPTFPHGERPSVVVGRLGTPDESAVQTVATAYEDAFGATVRTEPVDLPEEALEDGEIMYYDRAVREVANQVDADQCLAVTDRRIWRHDDETQFTLSRQGGEAAVVSTAGLPDDGRRTERLGKLTRAVAGALYGSDWHEGCVVDDVTTLAELDGNPESYCSTCRTAYESDEWAPTAPAWIVGPHDSVRANHEWAQSLDDGGLRSKLPWLPELPSLPRSVRATIHEGYRVVRFWWLVLTYFAAVLLVLVALIGGYETLIGSPSDQITWGLAVASLLLGFFVHAVLRGLAEGVYLGLVGDVEELEE
;
A
#
# COMPACT_ATOMS: atom_id res chain seq x y z
N MET A 1 0.92 17.42 27.87
CA MET A 1 1.14 16.02 28.28
C MET A 1 0.93 15.17 27.04
N PRO A 2 1.76 14.15 26.80
CA PRO A 2 1.55 13.24 25.67
C PRO A 2 0.17 12.59 25.81
N THR A 3 -0.55 12.50 24.69
CA THR A 3 -1.89 11.91 24.62
C THR A 3 -1.86 10.40 24.88
N PHE A 4 -0.67 9.79 24.89
CA PHE A 4 -0.45 8.36 25.00
C PHE A 4 0.38 8.04 26.26
N PRO A 5 -0.26 7.82 27.42
CA PRO A 5 0.43 7.67 28.70
C PRO A 5 1.04 6.28 28.92
N HIS A 6 0.88 5.35 27.98
CA HIS A 6 1.28 3.95 28.15
C HIS A 6 2.81 3.77 28.19
N GLY A 7 3.25 2.76 28.93
CA GLY A 7 4.67 2.49 29.19
C GLY A 7 5.43 1.99 27.96
N GLU A 8 4.76 1.25 27.07
CA GLU A 8 5.30 0.84 25.77
C GLU A 8 4.84 1.80 24.68
N ARG A 9 5.74 2.09 23.73
CA ARG A 9 5.51 3.02 22.62
C ARG A 9 6.08 2.43 21.33
N PRO A 10 5.46 2.71 20.17
CA PRO A 10 6.03 2.27 18.91
C PRO A 10 7.36 2.96 18.66
N SER A 11 8.29 2.23 18.04
CA SER A 11 9.40 2.82 17.33
C SER A 11 8.88 3.50 16.06
N VAL A 12 9.21 4.78 15.86
CA VAL A 12 8.67 5.57 14.75
C VAL A 12 9.80 6.15 13.91
N VAL A 13 9.67 6.02 12.59
CA VAL A 13 10.52 6.70 11.61
C VAL A 13 9.72 7.77 10.91
N VAL A 14 10.28 8.98 10.83
CA VAL A 14 9.84 9.99 9.88
C VAL A 14 10.74 9.92 8.65
N GLY A 15 10.19 9.35 7.58
CA GLY A 15 10.90 9.13 6.33
C GLY A 15 10.96 10.39 5.48
N ARG A 16 12.09 10.67 4.83
CA ARG A 16 12.20 11.73 3.81
C ARG A 16 12.01 11.09 2.44
N LEU A 17 10.86 11.36 1.82
CA LEU A 17 10.48 10.82 0.52
C LEU A 17 10.61 11.91 -0.55
N GLY A 18 11.62 11.79 -1.42
CA GLY A 18 11.95 12.84 -2.39
C GLY A 18 12.85 13.91 -1.76
N THR A 19 12.53 15.19 -1.95
CA THR A 19 13.33 16.32 -1.43
C THR A 19 12.50 17.28 -0.58
N PRO A 20 11.76 16.79 0.44
CA PRO A 20 11.03 17.67 1.34
C PRO A 20 11.98 18.61 2.07
N ASP A 21 11.49 19.81 2.38
CA ASP A 21 12.22 20.77 3.20
C ASP A 21 12.49 20.18 4.60
N GLU A 22 13.72 20.34 5.09
CA GLU A 22 14.15 19.75 6.37
C GLU A 22 13.34 20.31 7.55
N SER A 23 12.88 21.57 7.48
CA SER A 23 12.03 22.14 8.53
C SER A 23 10.64 21.49 8.55
N ALA A 24 10.12 21.04 7.40
CA ALA A 24 8.87 20.30 7.33
C ALA A 24 9.02 18.92 7.96
N VAL A 25 10.11 18.21 7.64
CA VAL A 25 10.45 16.91 8.25
C VAL A 25 10.55 17.03 9.77
N GLN A 26 11.28 18.02 10.26
CA GLN A 26 11.43 18.26 11.70
C GLN A 26 10.10 18.67 12.36
N THR A 27 9.26 19.42 11.66
CA THR A 27 7.91 19.79 12.16
C THR A 27 7.06 18.55 12.35
N VAL A 28 7.03 17.63 11.36
CA VAL A 28 6.29 16.38 11.44
C VAL A 28 6.83 15.50 12.57
N ALA A 29 8.15 15.34 12.67
CA ALA A 29 8.78 14.59 13.77
C ALA A 29 8.38 15.15 15.14
N THR A 30 8.57 16.45 15.34
CA THR A 30 8.26 17.12 16.62
C THR A 30 6.77 17.02 16.95
N ALA A 31 5.89 17.24 15.97
CA ALA A 31 4.45 17.15 16.18
C ALA A 31 3.99 15.73 16.56
N TYR A 32 4.63 14.70 16.00
CA TYR A 32 4.36 13.30 16.36
C TYR A 32 4.87 12.99 17.78
N GLU A 33 6.10 13.37 18.10
CA GLU A 33 6.68 13.21 19.44
C GLU A 33 5.85 13.92 20.51
N ASP A 34 5.40 15.15 20.25
CA ASP A 34 4.58 15.93 21.18
C ASP A 34 3.20 15.28 21.41
N ALA A 35 2.60 14.72 20.36
CA ALA A 35 1.28 14.10 20.43
C ALA A 35 1.31 12.75 21.18
N PHE A 36 2.28 11.89 20.88
CA PHE A 36 2.26 10.49 21.36
C PHE A 36 3.43 10.13 22.29
N GLY A 37 4.40 11.02 22.47
CA GLY A 37 5.59 10.75 23.27
C GLY A 37 6.49 9.65 22.69
N ALA A 38 6.25 9.18 21.47
CA ALA A 38 7.12 8.19 20.82
C ALA A 38 8.50 8.79 20.56
N THR A 39 9.54 7.96 20.51
CA THR A 39 10.85 8.39 20.04
C THR A 39 10.87 8.33 18.52
N VAL A 40 11.12 9.46 17.87
CA VAL A 40 11.15 9.54 16.40
C VAL A 40 12.59 9.61 15.92
N ARG A 41 12.91 8.81 14.90
CA ARG A 41 14.14 8.94 14.10
C ARG A 41 13.81 9.40 12.70
N THR A 42 14.72 10.15 12.07
CA THR A 42 14.54 10.64 10.70
C THR A 42 15.49 9.94 9.75
N GLU A 43 14.96 9.42 8.64
CA GLU A 43 15.74 8.61 7.68
C GLU A 43 15.30 8.88 6.24
N PRO A 44 16.18 8.73 5.23
CA PRO A 44 15.73 8.73 3.84
C PRO A 44 14.89 7.49 3.54
N VAL A 45 13.82 7.66 2.78
CA VAL A 45 13.01 6.57 2.19
C VAL A 45 12.78 6.87 0.72
N ASP A 46 12.58 5.85 -0.09
CA ASP A 46 12.35 6.01 -1.51
C ASP A 46 11.00 5.42 -1.94
N LEU A 47 10.56 5.70 -3.15
CA LEU A 47 9.45 4.97 -3.77
C LEU A 47 9.92 4.37 -5.10
N PRO A 48 9.54 3.12 -5.40
CA PRO A 48 9.81 2.56 -6.71
C PRO A 48 9.11 3.38 -7.80
N GLU A 49 9.69 3.47 -9.00
CA GLU A 49 9.13 4.28 -10.10
C GLU A 49 7.69 3.89 -10.43
N GLU A 50 7.31 2.63 -10.22
CA GLU A 50 5.97 2.11 -10.46
C GLU A 50 4.94 2.51 -9.39
N ALA A 51 5.34 3.21 -8.33
CA ALA A 51 4.44 3.90 -7.40
C ALA A 51 4.19 5.37 -7.81
N LEU A 52 4.85 5.82 -8.87
CA LEU A 52 4.83 7.20 -9.35
C LEU A 52 4.23 7.28 -10.76
N GLU A 53 3.53 8.37 -11.04
CA GLU A 53 3.11 8.76 -12.39
C GLU A 53 3.49 10.22 -12.58
N ASP A 54 4.26 10.54 -13.62
CA ASP A 54 4.85 11.86 -13.84
C ASP A 54 5.60 12.45 -12.62
N GLY A 55 6.15 11.57 -11.78
CA GLY A 55 6.88 11.93 -10.55
C GLY A 55 5.98 12.23 -9.34
N GLU A 56 4.66 12.06 -9.47
CA GLU A 56 3.66 12.26 -8.43
C GLU A 56 3.13 10.92 -7.90
N ILE A 57 2.57 10.91 -6.68
CA ILE A 57 2.11 9.68 -6.03
C ILE A 57 0.65 9.41 -6.43
N MET A 58 0.42 8.37 -7.23
CA MET A 58 -0.93 7.96 -7.69
C MET A 58 -1.43 6.66 -7.04
N TYR A 59 -0.53 5.72 -6.76
CA TYR A 59 -0.90 4.37 -6.29
C TYR A 59 -0.85 4.28 -4.77
N TYR A 60 -1.94 4.74 -4.12
CA TYR A 60 -2.11 4.84 -2.66
C TYR A 60 -1.56 3.65 -1.87
N ASP A 61 -2.13 2.46 -2.06
CA ASP A 61 -1.79 1.27 -1.25
C ASP A 61 -0.35 0.81 -1.48
N ARG A 62 0.12 0.92 -2.73
CA ARG A 62 1.49 0.56 -3.08
C ARG A 62 2.48 1.51 -2.41
N ALA A 63 2.26 2.82 -2.49
CA ALA A 63 3.18 3.81 -1.94
C ALA A 63 3.34 3.63 -0.42
N VAL A 64 2.23 3.52 0.32
CA VAL A 64 2.24 3.32 1.77
C VAL A 64 2.94 2.01 2.14
N ARG A 65 2.68 0.91 1.42
CA ARG A 65 3.30 -0.40 1.68
C ARG A 65 4.80 -0.39 1.41
N GLU A 66 5.25 0.22 0.32
CA GLU A 66 6.67 0.27 -0.03
C GLU A 66 7.45 1.14 0.97
N VAL A 67 6.86 2.23 1.48
CA VAL A 67 7.44 3.02 2.58
C VAL A 67 7.57 2.19 3.86
N ALA A 68 6.51 1.46 4.25
CA ALA A 68 6.53 0.62 5.45
C ALA A 68 7.64 -0.45 5.42
N ASN A 69 7.88 -1.05 4.25
CA ASN A 69 8.87 -2.13 4.08
C ASN A 69 10.34 -1.67 4.11
N GLN A 70 10.60 -0.37 4.05
CA GLN A 70 11.97 0.17 3.97
C GLN A 70 12.58 0.47 5.34
N VAL A 71 11.77 0.54 6.38
CA VAL A 71 12.22 0.96 7.70
C VAL A 71 12.04 -0.13 8.74
N ASP A 72 13.03 -0.29 9.61
CA ASP A 72 12.92 -1.19 10.76
C ASP A 72 12.27 -0.48 11.96
N ALA A 73 11.01 -0.10 11.82
CA ALA A 73 10.24 0.62 12.84
C ALA A 73 8.79 0.15 12.87
N ASP A 74 8.12 0.23 14.01
CA ASP A 74 6.72 -0.16 14.14
C ASP A 74 5.83 0.69 13.21
N GLN A 75 6.14 1.97 13.07
CA GLN A 75 5.44 2.89 12.19
C GLN A 75 6.38 3.79 11.37
N CYS A 76 5.95 4.15 10.16
CA CYS A 76 6.66 5.08 9.27
C CYS A 76 5.76 6.23 8.81
N LEU A 77 6.15 7.47 9.05
CA LEU A 77 5.50 8.65 8.48
C LEU A 77 6.44 9.29 7.45
N ALA A 78 6.24 9.03 6.17
CA ALA A 78 7.00 9.66 5.11
C ALA A 78 6.53 11.11 4.88
N VAL A 79 7.47 12.04 4.73
CA VAL A 79 7.21 13.44 4.35
C VAL A 79 7.71 13.63 2.94
N THR A 80 6.92 14.27 2.07
CA THR A 80 7.28 14.49 0.66
C THR A 80 6.97 15.90 0.17
N ASP A 81 7.71 16.35 -0.83
CA ASP A 81 7.45 17.56 -1.63
C ASP A 81 6.61 17.29 -2.88
N ARG A 82 6.26 16.02 -3.13
CA ARG A 82 5.46 15.57 -4.27
C ARG A 82 3.98 15.68 -3.99
N ARG A 83 3.18 15.96 -5.02
CA ARG A 83 1.72 15.88 -4.91
C ARG A 83 1.29 14.44 -4.75
N ILE A 84 0.17 14.30 -4.07
CA ILE A 84 -0.54 13.06 -3.85
C ILE A 84 -1.88 13.19 -4.56
N TRP A 85 -2.20 12.25 -5.43
CA TRP A 85 -3.45 12.22 -6.17
C TRP A 85 -4.30 11.05 -5.74
N ARG A 86 -5.60 11.30 -5.66
CA ARG A 86 -6.63 10.27 -5.59
C ARG A 86 -7.25 10.10 -6.98
N HIS A 87 -7.81 8.92 -7.25
CA HIS A 87 -8.37 8.51 -8.55
C HIS A 87 -9.33 9.50 -9.24
N ASP A 88 -9.89 10.48 -8.52
CA ASP A 88 -10.86 11.46 -9.01
C ASP A 88 -10.25 12.85 -9.30
N ASP A 89 -8.95 12.92 -9.61
CA ASP A 89 -8.21 14.17 -9.86
C ASP A 89 -8.22 15.15 -8.66
N GLU A 90 -8.40 14.64 -7.44
CA GLU A 90 -8.29 15.44 -6.22
C GLU A 90 -6.92 15.27 -5.59
N THR A 91 -6.23 16.41 -5.36
CA THR A 91 -4.98 16.42 -4.63
C THR A 91 -5.24 16.25 -3.13
N GLN A 92 -4.51 15.36 -2.47
CA GLN A 92 -4.60 15.18 -1.03
C GLN A 92 -3.34 15.68 -0.32
N PHE A 93 -3.50 16.04 0.95
CA PHE A 93 -2.36 16.40 1.80
C PHE A 93 -1.71 15.18 2.44
N THR A 94 -2.43 14.07 2.57
CA THR A 94 -1.95 12.90 3.29
C THR A 94 -2.45 11.60 2.67
N LEU A 95 -1.69 10.53 2.85
CA LEU A 95 -2.12 9.16 2.62
C LEU A 95 -1.87 8.36 3.89
N SER A 96 -2.87 7.69 4.43
CA SER A 96 -2.67 6.82 5.59
C SER A 96 -3.69 5.72 5.60
N ARG A 97 -3.27 4.49 5.88
CA ARG A 97 -4.18 3.35 6.06
C ARG A 97 -4.56 3.27 7.52
N GLN A 98 -5.86 3.14 7.80
CA GLN A 98 -6.35 2.98 9.16
C GLN A 98 -5.78 1.69 9.80
N GLY A 99 -5.14 1.82 10.96
CA GLY A 99 -4.43 0.72 11.61
C GLY A 99 -3.22 0.20 10.82
N GLY A 100 -2.70 1.01 9.89
CA GLY A 100 -1.55 0.67 9.05
C GLY A 100 -0.20 0.90 9.73
N GLU A 101 0.86 0.39 9.09
CA GLU A 101 2.25 0.60 9.53
C GLU A 101 2.87 1.87 8.93
N ALA A 102 2.23 2.51 7.95
CA ALA A 102 2.79 3.71 7.32
C ALA A 102 1.75 4.73 6.85
N ALA A 103 2.21 5.98 6.78
CA ALA A 103 1.50 7.11 6.23
C ALA A 103 2.46 8.03 5.46
N VAL A 104 1.92 8.88 4.60
CA VAL A 104 2.62 9.90 3.83
C VAL A 104 1.97 11.25 4.10
N VAL A 105 2.77 12.28 4.36
CA VAL A 105 2.36 13.67 4.47
C VAL A 105 3.01 14.44 3.32
N SER A 106 2.18 14.99 2.42
CA SER A 106 2.64 15.87 1.37
C SER A 106 2.71 17.31 1.86
N THR A 107 3.83 17.94 1.54
CA THR A 107 4.00 19.39 1.67
C THR A 107 3.60 20.13 0.39
N ALA A 108 3.32 19.40 -0.69
CA ALA A 108 2.82 19.98 -1.93
C ALA A 108 1.41 20.53 -1.70
N GLY A 109 1.18 21.77 -2.12
CA GLY A 109 -0.10 22.46 -1.90
C GLY A 109 -0.23 23.16 -0.54
N LEU A 110 0.77 23.07 0.35
CA LEU A 110 0.83 23.88 1.58
C LEU A 110 1.60 25.19 1.33
N PRO A 111 0.94 26.36 1.27
CA PRO A 111 1.63 27.62 1.03
C PRO A 111 2.47 28.02 2.24
N ASP A 112 3.58 28.72 1.97
CA ASP A 112 4.47 29.28 2.99
C ASP A 112 4.00 30.68 3.42
N ASP A 113 2.80 30.73 4.02
CA ASP A 113 2.10 31.95 4.45
C ASP A 113 2.19 32.20 5.97
N GLY A 114 3.16 31.55 6.64
CA GLY A 114 3.32 31.58 8.10
C GLY A 114 2.46 30.57 8.86
N ARG A 115 1.51 29.87 8.20
CA ARG A 115 0.69 28.81 8.82
C ARG A 115 1.15 27.39 8.48
N ARG A 116 2.21 27.25 7.68
CA ARG A 116 2.70 25.94 7.22
C ARG A 116 3.01 24.99 8.38
N THR A 117 3.65 25.46 9.45
CA THR A 117 3.96 24.66 10.64
C THR A 117 2.69 24.18 11.36
N GLU A 118 1.69 25.06 11.53
CA GLU A 118 0.39 24.72 12.12
C GLU A 118 -0.30 23.60 11.31
N ARG A 119 -0.36 23.76 9.99
CA ARG A 119 -0.96 22.82 9.05
C ARG A 119 -0.26 21.45 9.08
N LEU A 120 1.07 21.43 9.04
CA LEU A 120 1.83 20.18 9.16
C LEU A 120 1.58 19.49 10.51
N GLY A 121 1.46 20.24 11.60
CA GLY A 121 1.09 19.69 12.90
C GLY A 121 -0.29 19.02 12.89
N LYS A 122 -1.29 19.66 12.28
CA LYS A 122 -2.63 19.08 12.09
C LYS A 122 -2.60 17.81 11.26
N LEU A 123 -1.99 17.85 10.07
CA LEU A 123 -1.87 16.69 9.18
C LEU A 123 -1.14 15.53 9.87
N THR A 124 -0.07 15.81 10.62
CA THR A 124 0.68 14.80 11.38
C THR A 124 -0.21 14.10 12.40
N ARG A 125 -1.02 14.85 13.16
CA ARG A 125 -1.95 14.27 14.14
C ARG A 125 -3.07 13.48 13.45
N ALA A 126 -3.58 13.98 12.32
CA ALA A 126 -4.56 13.26 11.52
C ALA A 126 -4.05 11.87 11.11
N VAL A 127 -2.88 11.82 10.45
CA VAL A 127 -2.31 10.54 9.97
C VAL A 127 -1.87 9.65 11.12
N ALA A 128 -1.31 10.22 12.20
CA ALA A 128 -0.95 9.43 13.36
C ALA A 128 -2.21 8.78 13.96
N GLY A 129 -3.31 9.53 14.06
CA GLY A 129 -4.56 8.96 14.53
C GLY A 129 -5.09 7.84 13.63
N ALA A 130 -4.97 7.98 12.31
CA ALA A 130 -5.30 6.91 11.38
C ALA A 130 -4.40 5.67 11.59
N LEU A 131 -3.09 5.82 11.81
CA LEU A 131 -2.19 4.70 12.11
C LEU A 131 -2.58 3.96 13.40
N TYR A 132 -3.08 4.68 14.41
CA TYR A 132 -3.65 4.07 15.62
C TYR A 132 -5.08 3.54 15.42
N GLY A 133 -5.62 3.58 14.20
CA GLY A 133 -6.92 3.00 13.89
C GLY A 133 -8.12 3.90 14.15
N SER A 134 -7.93 5.21 14.39
CA SER A 134 -9.07 6.12 14.53
C SER A 134 -9.85 6.26 13.23
N ASP A 135 -11.17 6.19 13.34
CA ASP A 135 -12.11 6.62 12.30
C ASP A 135 -12.12 8.16 12.19
N TRP A 136 -12.65 8.65 11.06
CA TRP A 136 -12.90 10.06 10.87
C TRP A 136 -13.97 10.57 11.83
N HIS A 137 -13.69 11.70 12.46
CA HIS A 137 -14.62 12.36 13.38
C HIS A 137 -14.75 13.83 13.01
N GLU A 138 -15.97 14.24 12.63
CA GLU A 138 -16.28 15.62 12.30
C GLU A 138 -15.89 16.56 13.45
N GLY A 139 -15.20 17.65 13.12
CA GLY A 139 -14.74 18.63 14.13
C GLY A 139 -13.61 18.11 15.03
N CYS A 140 -12.85 17.11 14.56
CA CYS A 140 -11.64 16.62 15.18
C CYS A 140 -10.42 16.86 14.27
N VAL A 141 -9.21 16.76 14.81
CA VAL A 141 -7.99 16.81 13.98
C VAL A 141 -7.85 15.60 13.03
N VAL A 142 -8.59 14.51 13.26
CA VAL A 142 -8.62 13.31 12.40
C VAL A 142 -9.74 13.34 11.35
N ASP A 143 -10.43 14.47 11.20
CA ASP A 143 -11.44 14.64 10.16
C ASP A 143 -10.80 14.56 8.76
N ASP A 144 -11.56 14.12 7.75
CA ASP A 144 -11.07 14.02 6.38
C ASP A 144 -10.95 15.43 5.77
N VAL A 145 -9.77 15.78 5.28
CA VAL A 145 -9.47 17.12 4.74
C VAL A 145 -8.90 17.01 3.33
N THR A 146 -9.62 17.56 2.37
CA THR A 146 -9.21 17.58 0.96
C THR A 146 -8.85 18.98 0.48
N THR A 147 -9.25 20.02 1.21
CA THR A 147 -8.97 21.41 0.87
C THR A 147 -8.19 22.16 1.95
N LEU A 148 -7.46 23.22 1.54
CA LEU A 148 -6.73 24.07 2.48
C LEU A 148 -7.67 24.79 3.46
N ALA A 149 -8.88 25.13 3.01
CA ALA A 149 -9.88 25.80 3.83
C ALA A 149 -10.41 24.89 4.95
N GLU A 150 -10.66 23.62 4.66
CA GLU A 150 -11.03 22.60 5.67
C GLU A 150 -9.89 22.37 6.66
N LEU A 151 -8.66 22.19 6.17
CA LEU A 151 -7.48 22.03 7.02
C LEU A 151 -7.27 23.23 7.97
N ASP A 152 -7.51 24.45 7.47
CA ASP A 152 -7.43 25.67 8.27
C ASP A 152 -8.56 25.78 9.29
N GLY A 153 -9.75 25.26 8.98
CA GLY A 153 -10.92 25.24 9.86
C GLY A 153 -10.87 24.16 10.95
N ASN A 154 -10.15 23.07 10.71
CA ASN A 154 -10.03 21.97 11.68
C ASN A 154 -9.30 22.39 12.96
N PRO A 155 -9.66 21.80 14.11
CA PRO A 155 -8.94 22.04 15.35
C PRO A 155 -7.54 21.41 15.31
N GLU A 156 -6.62 21.93 16.12
CA GLU A 156 -5.26 21.36 16.24
C GLU A 156 -5.19 20.10 17.11
N SER A 157 -6.25 19.81 17.86
CA SER A 157 -6.28 18.77 18.89
C SER A 157 -7.36 17.73 18.65
N TYR A 158 -7.15 16.51 19.14
CA TYR A 158 -8.18 15.48 19.20
C TYR A 158 -9.41 15.94 20.00
N CYS A 159 -10.59 15.59 19.51
CA CYS A 159 -11.87 15.73 20.20
C CYS A 159 -11.88 14.88 21.49
N SER A 160 -12.86 15.10 22.36
CA SER A 160 -12.94 14.38 23.64
C SER A 160 -13.03 12.87 23.47
N THR A 161 -13.71 12.38 22.41
CA THR A 161 -13.84 10.95 22.12
C THR A 161 -12.50 10.32 21.77
N CYS A 162 -11.80 10.85 20.76
CA CYS A 162 -10.46 10.37 20.38
C CYS A 162 -9.48 10.49 21.54
N ARG A 163 -9.47 11.61 22.26
CA ARG A 163 -8.58 11.82 23.40
C ARG A 163 -8.81 10.81 24.51
N THR A 164 -10.07 10.58 24.89
CA THR A 164 -10.43 9.57 25.89
C THR A 164 -9.94 8.20 25.44
N ALA A 165 -10.03 7.90 24.13
CA ALA A 165 -9.57 6.63 23.61
C ALA A 165 -8.05 6.44 23.73
N TYR A 166 -7.27 7.45 23.36
CA TYR A 166 -5.81 7.44 23.46
C TYR A 166 -5.28 7.44 24.89
N GLU A 167 -6.04 8.02 25.83
CA GLU A 167 -5.67 8.10 27.24
C GLU A 167 -6.17 6.89 28.06
N SER A 168 -6.99 6.01 27.47
CA SER A 168 -7.61 4.87 28.16
C SER A 168 -6.65 3.69 28.29
N ASP A 169 -6.39 3.25 29.52
CA ASP A 169 -5.66 1.99 29.78
C ASP A 169 -6.40 0.76 29.24
N GLU A 170 -7.73 0.82 29.10
CA GLU A 170 -8.53 -0.28 28.55
C GLU A 170 -8.27 -0.49 27.05
N TRP A 171 -7.99 0.59 26.32
CA TRP A 171 -7.76 0.57 24.88
C TRP A 171 -6.30 0.87 24.53
N ALA A 172 -5.42 0.70 25.51
CA ALA A 172 -3.98 0.79 25.34
C ALA A 172 -3.55 -0.21 24.26
N PRO A 173 -2.96 0.26 23.17
CA PRO A 173 -2.63 -0.62 22.07
C PRO A 173 -1.40 -1.46 22.42
N THR A 174 -1.30 -2.63 21.80
CA THR A 174 -0.19 -3.57 22.02
C THR A 174 0.57 -3.83 20.73
N ALA A 175 1.86 -4.07 20.85
CA ALA A 175 2.68 -4.53 19.74
C ALA A 175 2.18 -5.90 19.23
N PRO A 176 2.24 -6.16 17.92
CA PRO A 176 2.76 -5.29 16.86
C PRO A 176 1.71 -4.36 16.22
N ALA A 177 0.43 -4.47 16.62
CA ALA A 177 -0.66 -3.84 15.89
C ALA A 177 -0.77 -2.33 16.16
N TRP A 178 -0.45 -1.88 17.37
CA TRP A 178 -0.52 -0.46 17.76
C TRP A 178 -1.89 0.21 17.46
N ILE A 179 -3.00 -0.52 17.61
CA ILE A 179 -4.37 -0.03 17.33
C ILE A 179 -5.11 0.32 18.63
N VAL A 180 -5.66 1.53 18.69
CA VAL A 180 -6.41 2.10 19.81
C VAL A 180 -7.91 1.94 19.56
N GLY A 181 -8.61 1.27 20.48
CA GLY A 181 -10.07 1.11 20.46
C GLY A 181 -10.50 -0.32 20.79
N PRO A 182 -11.83 -0.60 20.83
CA PRO A 182 -12.32 -1.96 20.93
C PRO A 182 -11.80 -2.74 19.71
N HIS A 183 -10.92 -3.72 19.97
CA HIS A 183 -10.19 -4.44 18.94
C HIS A 183 -11.09 -4.94 17.81
N ASP A 184 -12.35 -5.31 18.09
CA ASP A 184 -13.25 -5.93 17.12
C ASP A 184 -13.70 -5.02 15.97
N SER A 185 -13.93 -3.72 16.18
CA SER A 185 -14.41 -2.82 15.09
C SER A 185 -13.27 -2.43 14.14
N VAL A 186 -12.08 -2.16 14.68
CA VAL A 186 -10.90 -1.90 13.86
C VAL A 186 -10.39 -3.18 13.22
N ARG A 187 -10.48 -4.33 13.90
CA ARG A 187 -10.15 -5.63 13.30
C ARG A 187 -11.12 -5.98 12.18
N ALA A 188 -12.42 -5.71 12.29
CA ALA A 188 -13.37 -5.90 11.20
C ALA A 188 -13.06 -5.01 10.00
N ASN A 189 -12.72 -3.72 10.20
CA ASN A 189 -12.30 -2.83 9.12
C ASN A 189 -10.93 -3.21 8.53
N HIS A 190 -9.99 -3.69 9.36
CA HIS A 190 -8.68 -4.15 8.93
C HIS A 190 -8.78 -5.49 8.19
N GLU A 191 -9.62 -6.41 8.64
CA GLU A 191 -9.95 -7.68 7.97
C GLU A 191 -10.70 -7.44 6.66
N TRP A 192 -11.60 -6.46 6.61
CA TRP A 192 -12.29 -6.06 5.39
C TRP A 192 -11.34 -5.38 4.39
N ALA A 193 -10.53 -4.42 4.84
CA ALA A 193 -9.51 -3.79 4.00
C ALA A 193 -8.42 -4.79 3.58
N GLN A 194 -8.04 -5.73 4.44
CA GLN A 194 -7.20 -6.87 4.08
C GLN A 194 -7.93 -7.79 3.10
N SER A 195 -9.24 -8.03 3.18
CA SER A 195 -9.95 -8.87 2.20
C SER A 195 -10.04 -8.23 0.81
N LEU A 196 -10.02 -6.89 0.73
CA LEU A 196 -9.97 -6.15 -0.54
C LEU A 196 -8.56 -6.14 -1.14
N ASP A 197 -7.53 -6.11 -0.30
CA ASP A 197 -6.11 -6.08 -0.68
C ASP A 197 -5.55 -7.52 -0.92
N ASP A 198 -6.08 -8.48 -0.16
CA ASP A 198 -5.90 -9.93 -0.29
C ASP A 198 -7.00 -10.52 -1.18
N GLY A 199 -6.92 -10.19 -2.47
CA GLY A 199 -7.09 -11.24 -3.50
C GLY A 199 -6.11 -12.42 -3.33
N GLY A 200 -5.25 -12.38 -2.31
CA GLY A 200 -4.35 -13.41 -1.81
C GLY A 200 -5.08 -14.65 -1.28
N LEU A 201 -4.37 -15.77 -1.37
CA LEU A 201 -4.87 -17.14 -1.14
C LEU A 201 -5.68 -17.37 0.15
N ARG A 202 -5.60 -16.50 1.16
CA ARG A 202 -6.11 -16.77 2.52
C ARG A 202 -7.59 -16.49 2.69
N SER A 203 -8.10 -15.36 2.17
CA SER A 203 -9.56 -15.11 2.06
C SER A 203 -10.24 -16.22 1.26
N LYS A 204 -9.49 -16.80 0.31
CA LYS A 204 -9.93 -17.85 -0.61
C LYS A 204 -9.75 -19.28 -0.08
N LEU A 205 -8.97 -19.48 0.99
CA LEU A 205 -8.66 -20.78 1.59
C LEU A 205 -8.65 -20.65 3.13
N PRO A 206 -9.81 -20.49 3.76
CA PRO A 206 -9.94 -20.26 5.21
C PRO A 206 -9.43 -21.42 6.08
N TRP A 207 -9.21 -22.59 5.48
CA TRP A 207 -8.64 -23.77 6.12
C TRP A 207 -7.11 -23.72 6.26
N LEU A 208 -6.43 -22.74 5.66
CA LEU A 208 -4.99 -22.58 5.85
C LEU A 208 -4.70 -22.17 7.31
N PRO A 209 -3.82 -22.89 8.03
CA PRO A 209 -3.46 -22.54 9.39
C PRO A 209 -2.85 -21.14 9.42
N GLU A 210 -3.10 -20.39 10.51
CA GLU A 210 -2.44 -19.11 10.71
C GLU A 210 -0.93 -19.33 10.72
N LEU A 211 -0.26 -18.81 9.70
CA LEU A 211 1.19 -18.80 9.71
C LEU A 211 1.62 -17.89 10.87
N PRO A 212 2.50 -18.35 11.77
CA PRO A 212 3.04 -17.49 12.80
C PRO A 212 3.63 -16.24 12.13
N SER A 213 3.43 -15.07 12.75
CA SER A 213 3.95 -13.81 12.21
C SER A 213 5.44 -13.94 11.96
N LEU A 214 5.81 -14.05 10.68
CA LEU A 214 7.20 -14.21 10.30
C LEU A 214 7.96 -12.92 10.64
N PRO A 215 9.21 -13.01 11.14
CA PRO A 215 10.07 -11.85 11.32
C PRO A 215 10.12 -11.02 10.04
N ARG A 216 10.16 -9.68 10.14
CA ARG A 216 10.12 -8.78 8.98
C ARG A 216 11.19 -9.09 7.92
N SER A 217 12.40 -9.48 8.35
CA SER A 217 13.48 -9.93 7.45
C SER A 217 13.10 -11.16 6.63
N VAL A 218 12.37 -12.11 7.22
CA VAL A 218 11.87 -13.30 6.54
C VAL A 218 10.72 -12.93 5.59
N ARG A 219 9.83 -12.02 6.01
CA ARG A 219 8.74 -11.51 5.16
C ARG A 219 9.28 -10.81 3.91
N ALA A 220 10.29 -9.94 4.07
CA ALA A 220 10.97 -9.28 2.96
C ALA A 220 11.61 -10.31 2.00
N THR A 221 12.30 -11.31 2.55
CA THR A 221 12.92 -12.40 1.75
C THR A 221 11.88 -13.22 0.98
N ILE A 222 10.76 -13.56 1.61
CA ILE A 222 9.67 -14.31 0.97
C ILE A 222 9.02 -13.47 -0.14
N HIS A 223 8.80 -12.17 0.12
CA HIS A 223 8.24 -11.26 -0.88
C HIS A 223 9.15 -11.11 -2.10
N GLU A 224 10.47 -10.98 -1.88
CA GLU A 224 11.46 -10.97 -2.95
C GLU A 224 11.47 -12.30 -3.71
N GLY A 225 11.43 -13.43 -2.98
CA GLY A 225 11.30 -14.76 -3.58
C GLY A 225 10.03 -14.92 -4.42
N TYR A 226 8.89 -14.41 -3.94
CA TYR A 226 7.63 -14.38 -4.68
C TYR A 226 7.74 -13.54 -5.96
N ARG A 227 8.38 -12.36 -5.91
CA ARG A 227 8.64 -11.54 -7.11
C ARG A 227 9.46 -12.31 -8.15
N VAL A 228 10.52 -12.98 -7.72
CA VAL A 228 11.39 -13.80 -8.58
C VAL A 228 10.62 -14.97 -9.20
N VAL A 229 9.87 -15.73 -8.39
CA VAL A 229 9.07 -16.87 -8.87
C VAL A 229 8.00 -16.40 -9.84
N ARG A 230 7.28 -15.32 -9.53
CA ARG A 230 6.25 -14.74 -10.40
C ARG A 230 6.83 -14.29 -11.73
N PHE A 231 7.99 -13.64 -11.72
CA PHE A 231 8.69 -13.24 -12.94
C PHE A 231 9.02 -14.47 -13.81
N TRP A 232 9.67 -15.48 -13.23
CA TRP A 232 10.04 -16.69 -13.98
C TRP A 232 8.84 -17.48 -14.48
N TRP A 233 7.76 -17.53 -13.70
CA TRP A 233 6.52 -18.14 -14.14
C TRP A 233 5.96 -17.45 -15.39
N LEU A 234 5.95 -16.11 -15.42
CA LEU A 234 5.52 -15.35 -16.61
C LEU A 234 6.42 -15.62 -17.82
N VAL A 235 7.74 -15.64 -17.62
CA VAL A 235 8.71 -15.96 -18.70
C VAL A 235 8.48 -17.36 -19.25
N LEU A 236 8.35 -18.37 -18.38
CA LEU A 236 8.19 -19.77 -18.78
C LEU A 236 6.85 -20.00 -19.49
N THR A 237 5.76 -19.41 -19.00
CA THR A 237 4.44 -19.54 -19.62
C THR A 237 4.34 -18.82 -20.96
N TYR A 238 4.96 -17.64 -21.10
CA TYR A 238 5.08 -16.96 -22.40
C TYR A 238 5.91 -17.81 -23.39
N PHE A 239 7.06 -18.31 -22.96
CA PHE A 239 7.91 -19.14 -23.82
C PHE A 239 7.20 -20.43 -24.27
N ALA A 240 6.46 -21.08 -23.36
CA ALA A 240 5.63 -22.23 -23.71
C ALA A 240 4.55 -21.90 -24.74
N ALA A 241 3.88 -20.74 -24.61
CA ALA A 241 2.89 -20.27 -25.58
C ALA A 241 3.50 -20.02 -26.97
N VAL A 242 4.68 -19.38 -27.02
CA VAL A 242 5.43 -19.17 -28.28
C VAL A 242 5.78 -20.50 -28.94
N LEU A 243 6.31 -21.47 -28.19
CA LEU A 243 6.64 -22.78 -28.72
C LEU A 243 5.41 -23.52 -29.26
N LEU A 244 4.28 -23.46 -28.53
CA LEU A 244 3.04 -24.10 -28.96
C LEU A 244 2.52 -23.49 -30.26
N VAL A 245 2.54 -22.17 -30.38
CA VAL A 245 2.15 -21.47 -31.61
C VAL A 245 3.10 -21.81 -32.76
N LEU A 246 4.41 -21.83 -32.52
CA LEU A 246 5.40 -22.17 -33.54
C LEU A 246 5.18 -23.58 -34.10
N VAL A 247 4.98 -24.57 -33.23
CA VAL A 247 4.68 -25.95 -33.62
C VAL A 247 3.38 -26.01 -34.44
N ALA A 248 2.34 -25.30 -34.01
CA ALA A 248 1.07 -25.24 -34.74
C ALA A 248 1.21 -24.60 -36.13
N LEU A 249 1.99 -23.52 -36.25
CA LEU A 249 2.26 -22.84 -37.52
C LEU A 249 3.06 -23.72 -38.48
N ILE A 250 4.12 -24.37 -38.01
CA ILE A 250 4.93 -25.28 -38.83
C ILE A 250 4.09 -26.47 -39.28
N GLY A 251 3.37 -27.14 -38.37
CA GLY A 251 2.52 -28.28 -38.71
C GLY A 251 1.38 -27.91 -39.68
N GLY A 252 0.78 -26.73 -39.51
CA GLY A 252 -0.23 -26.21 -40.43
C GLY A 252 0.34 -25.91 -41.82
N TYR A 253 1.54 -25.31 -41.89
CA TYR A 253 2.24 -25.05 -43.14
C TYR A 253 2.59 -26.35 -43.88
N GLU A 254 3.17 -27.32 -43.17
CA GLU A 254 3.55 -28.62 -43.72
C GLU A 254 2.35 -29.38 -44.29
N THR A 255 1.22 -29.31 -43.60
CA THR A 255 -0.02 -29.99 -44.03
C THR A 255 -0.61 -29.36 -45.30
N LEU A 256 -0.52 -28.04 -45.46
CA LEU A 256 -1.18 -27.31 -46.55
C LEU A 256 -0.29 -27.10 -47.78
N ILE A 257 1.00 -26.86 -47.57
CA ILE A 257 1.93 -26.41 -48.61
C ILE A 257 3.11 -27.39 -48.77
N GLY A 258 3.48 -28.10 -47.70
CA GLY A 258 4.64 -28.99 -47.66
C GLY A 258 5.78 -28.41 -46.81
N SER A 259 6.96 -29.04 -46.85
CA SER A 259 8.08 -28.68 -45.96
C SER A 259 8.52 -27.21 -46.14
N PRO A 260 8.59 -26.41 -45.06
CA PRO A 260 9.00 -25.02 -45.15
C PRO A 260 10.48 -24.89 -45.50
N SER A 261 10.83 -23.84 -46.25
CA SER A 261 12.23 -23.43 -46.39
C SER A 261 12.74 -22.77 -45.10
N ASP A 262 14.05 -22.60 -44.97
CA ASP A 262 14.65 -21.90 -43.83
C ASP A 262 14.10 -20.48 -43.64
N GLN A 263 13.90 -19.75 -44.75
CA GLN A 263 13.36 -18.39 -44.72
C GLN A 263 11.93 -18.36 -44.18
N ILE A 264 11.10 -19.32 -44.59
CA ILE A 264 9.73 -19.46 -44.09
C ILE A 264 9.75 -19.84 -42.62
N THR A 265 10.62 -20.77 -42.21
CA THR A 265 10.76 -21.20 -40.81
C THR A 265 11.10 -20.02 -39.90
N TRP A 266 12.02 -19.14 -40.30
CA TRP A 266 12.32 -17.91 -39.57
C TRP A 266 11.13 -16.94 -39.53
N GLY A 267 10.40 -16.80 -40.64
CA GLY A 267 9.17 -16.00 -40.68
C GLY A 267 8.11 -16.51 -39.70
N LEU A 268 7.91 -17.83 -39.63
CA LEU A 268 7.00 -18.47 -38.67
C LEU A 268 7.47 -18.31 -37.23
N ALA A 269 8.79 -18.38 -36.98
CA ALA A 269 9.37 -18.13 -35.66
C ALA A 269 9.08 -16.70 -35.18
N VAL A 270 9.29 -15.68 -36.02
CA VAL A 270 8.95 -14.29 -35.68
C VAL A 270 7.44 -14.11 -35.46
N ALA A 271 6.61 -14.69 -36.34
CA ALA A 271 5.16 -14.65 -36.17
C ALA A 271 4.70 -15.31 -34.85
N SER A 272 5.37 -16.38 -34.42
CA SER A 272 5.06 -17.08 -33.16
C SER A 272 5.34 -16.25 -31.91
N LEU A 273 6.28 -15.31 -31.94
CA LEU A 273 6.53 -14.40 -30.81
C LEU A 273 5.35 -13.46 -30.55
N LEU A 274 4.78 -12.90 -31.62
CA LEU A 274 3.64 -11.99 -31.56
C LEU A 274 2.35 -12.74 -31.20
N LEU A 275 2.08 -13.85 -31.89
CA LEU A 275 0.90 -14.67 -31.62
C LEU A 275 0.98 -15.36 -30.25
N GLY A 276 2.17 -15.78 -29.83
CA GLY A 276 2.41 -16.34 -28.49
C GLY A 276 2.14 -15.32 -27.39
N PHE A 277 2.42 -14.03 -27.61
CA PHE A 277 2.06 -12.97 -26.66
C PHE A 277 0.55 -12.87 -26.50
N PHE A 278 -0.19 -12.89 -27.61
CA PHE A 278 -1.65 -12.86 -27.59
C PHE A 278 -2.23 -14.10 -26.89
N VAL A 279 -1.75 -15.29 -27.22
CA VAL A 279 -2.17 -16.55 -26.56
C VAL A 279 -1.86 -16.51 -25.06
N HIS A 280 -0.67 -16.05 -24.67
CA HIS A 280 -0.30 -15.90 -23.27
C HIS A 280 -1.22 -14.94 -22.53
N ALA A 281 -1.54 -13.77 -23.12
CA ALA A 281 -2.45 -12.80 -22.54
C ALA A 281 -3.87 -13.38 -22.35
N VAL A 282 -4.38 -14.11 -23.34
CA VAL A 282 -5.68 -14.78 -23.25
C VAL A 282 -5.67 -15.87 -22.18
N LEU A 283 -4.65 -16.74 -22.15
CA LEU A 283 -4.52 -17.78 -21.14
C LEU A 283 -4.43 -17.19 -19.73
N ARG A 284 -3.70 -16.08 -19.58
CA ARG A 284 -3.60 -15.36 -18.31
C ARG A 284 -4.96 -14.79 -17.89
N GLY A 285 -5.67 -14.11 -18.79
CA GLY A 285 -7.00 -13.58 -18.50
C GLY A 285 -8.02 -14.68 -18.17
N LEU A 286 -7.95 -15.83 -18.86
CA LEU A 286 -8.78 -17.00 -18.54
C LEU A 286 -8.39 -17.62 -17.19
N ALA A 287 -7.10 -17.73 -16.89
CA ALA A 287 -6.65 -18.25 -15.59
C ALA A 287 -7.08 -17.32 -14.45
N GLU A 288 -6.96 -16.00 -14.63
CA GLU A 288 -7.45 -15.00 -13.70
C GLU A 288 -8.98 -15.08 -13.56
N GLY A 289 -9.72 -15.21 -14.67
CA GLY A 289 -11.18 -15.33 -14.66
C GLY A 289 -11.69 -16.64 -14.04
N VAL A 290 -11.08 -17.79 -14.34
CA VAL A 290 -11.40 -19.09 -13.72
C VAL A 290 -11.04 -19.06 -12.24
N TYR A 291 -9.92 -18.46 -11.88
CA TYR A 291 -9.53 -18.26 -10.50
C TYR A 291 -10.52 -17.36 -9.75
N LEU A 292 -11.07 -16.32 -10.40
CA LEU A 292 -12.11 -15.48 -9.82
C LEU A 292 -13.43 -16.25 -9.68
N GLY A 293 -13.85 -17.00 -10.70
CA GLY A 293 -15.11 -17.77 -10.68
C GLY A 293 -15.12 -18.93 -9.67
N LEU A 294 -14.04 -19.73 -9.61
CA LEU A 294 -13.91 -20.82 -8.64
C LEU A 294 -13.89 -20.34 -7.19
N VAL A 295 -13.57 -19.07 -6.98
CA VAL A 295 -13.48 -18.48 -5.66
C VAL A 295 -14.74 -17.68 -5.32
N GLY A 296 -15.38 -17.04 -6.29
CA GLY A 296 -16.61 -16.26 -6.09
C GLY A 296 -17.84 -17.12 -5.79
N ASP A 297 -17.95 -18.32 -6.35
CA ASP A 297 -19.08 -19.24 -6.11
C ASP A 297 -19.10 -19.85 -4.70
N VAL A 298 -18.10 -19.59 -3.84
CA VAL A 298 -18.06 -20.10 -2.46
C VAL A 298 -18.90 -19.23 -1.52
N GLU A 299 -19.14 -17.96 -1.82
CA GLU A 299 -19.91 -17.05 -0.96
C GLU A 299 -21.44 -17.23 -1.09
N GLU A 300 -21.95 -17.76 -2.21
CA GLU A 300 -23.40 -17.95 -2.42
C GLU A 300 -23.97 -19.27 -1.87
N LEU A 301 -23.15 -20.13 -1.24
CA LEU A 301 -23.58 -21.43 -0.70
C LEU A 301 -23.73 -21.47 0.83
N GLU A 302 -23.55 -20.34 1.53
CA GLU A 302 -23.73 -20.22 2.98
C GLU A 302 -24.95 -19.40 3.43
N GLU A 303 -25.85 -19.01 2.52
CA GLU A 303 -27.22 -18.55 2.82
C GLU A 303 -28.28 -19.66 2.64
#